data_AF-A0A7K3PPP2-F1
#
_entry.id   AF-A0A7K3PPP2-F1
#
_cell.length_a   1.000
_cell.length_b   1.000
_cell.length_c   1.000
_cell.angle_alpha   90.00
_cell.angle_beta   90.00
_cell.angle_gamma   90.00
#
_symmetry.space_group_name_H-M   'P 1'
#
loop_
_entity.id
_entity.type
_entity.pdbx_description
1 polymer ?
#
loop_
_entity_poly.entity_id
_entity_poly.type
_entity_poly.pdbx_seq_one_letter_code
_entity_poly.pdbx_strand_id
1 'polypeptide(L)'
;VAADPDVPRLRAALDAAGIPAAGPETPGARLAVVPASVVKGLEYDHVVAVEPAAITAAEGPEGRGLHRLYVVLTRAVSRLDVIHARALPF
;
A
#
# COMPACT_ATOMS: atom_id res chain seq x y z
N VAL A 1 0.54 1.05 2.18
CA VAL A 1 0.75 0.59 0.78
C VAL A 1 -0.58 0.16 0.21
N ALA A 2 -0.92 0.61 -0.99
CA ALA A 2 -2.21 0.33 -1.65
C ALA A 2 -2.04 0.16 -3.15
N ALA A 3 -3.07 -0.30 -3.86
CA ALA A 3 -3.05 -0.31 -5.32
C ALA A 3 -2.90 1.12 -5.87
N ASP A 4 -2.16 1.27 -6.97
CA ASP A 4 -1.87 2.58 -7.57
C ASP A 4 -3.11 3.47 -7.78
N PRO A 5 -4.25 2.96 -8.30
CA PRO A 5 -5.45 3.77 -8.48
C PRO A 5 -6.09 4.25 -7.17
N ASP A 6 -5.82 3.57 -6.05
CA ASP A 6 -6.42 3.89 -4.75
C ASP A 6 -5.63 4.96 -3.97
N VAL A 7 -4.39 5.25 -4.37
CA VAL A 7 -3.51 6.19 -3.67
C VAL A 7 -4.12 7.59 -3.56
N PRO A 8 -4.68 8.21 -4.62
CA PRO A 8 -5.29 9.54 -4.50
C PRO A 8 -6.44 9.58 -3.48
N ARG A 9 -7.29 8.54 -3.47
CA ARG A 9 -8.42 8.43 -2.53
C ARG A 9 -7.95 8.32 -1.08
N LEU A 10 -6.92 7.52 -0.83
CA LEU A 10 -6.32 7.37 0.50
C LEU A 10 -5.71 8.69 1.00
N ARG A 11 -4.99 9.42 0.14
CA ARG A 11 -4.42 10.73 0.50
C ARG A 11 -5.52 11.73 0.87
N ALA A 12 -6.55 11.85 0.03
CA ALA A 12 -7.68 12.74 0.31
C ALA A 12 -8.39 12.40 1.64
N ALA A 13 -8.55 11.12 1.95
CA ALA A 13 -9.16 10.67 3.21
C ALA A 13 -8.29 11.01 4.43
N LEU A 14 -6.96 10.86 4.32
CA LEU A 14 -6.02 11.22 5.39
C LEU A 14 -5.98 12.74 5.59
N ASP A 15 -5.97 13.52 4.52
CA ASP A 15 -6.00 14.97 4.55
C ASP A 15 -7.30 15.48 5.22
N ALA A 16 -8.46 14.91 4.85
CA ALA A 16 -9.74 15.22 5.49
C ALA A 16 -9.79 14.85 6.98
N ALA A 17 -9.03 13.84 7.39
CA ALA A 17 -8.86 13.45 8.79
C ALA A 17 -7.78 14.27 9.53
N GLY A 18 -7.11 15.22 8.86
CA GLY A 18 -6.03 16.01 9.45
C GLY A 18 -4.77 15.19 9.76
N ILE A 19 -4.55 14.08 9.05
CA ILE A 19 -3.39 13.21 9.20
C ILE A 19 -2.39 13.51 8.08
N PRO A 20 -1.26 14.20 8.37
CA PRO A 20 -0.29 14.53 7.34
C PRO A 20 0.35 13.26 6.77
N ALA A 21 0.31 13.11 5.45
CA ALA A 21 0.94 12.01 4.75
C ALA A 21 1.80 12.50 3.57
N ALA A 22 2.99 11.91 3.45
CA ALA A 22 3.95 12.22 2.40
C ALA A 22 3.98 11.13 1.32
N GLY A 23 4.68 11.40 0.22
CA GLY A 23 5.06 10.39 -0.77
C GLY A 23 6.44 9.79 -0.46
N PRO A 24 6.80 8.66 -1.09
CA PRO A 24 8.11 8.02 -0.89
C PRO A 24 9.28 8.92 -1.34
N GLU A 25 9.09 9.75 -2.37
CA GLU A 25 10.13 10.61 -2.96
C GLU A 25 10.41 11.91 -2.19
N THR A 26 9.52 12.31 -1.27
CA THR A 26 9.67 13.57 -0.52
C THR A 26 9.25 13.35 0.93
N PRO A 27 10.19 12.93 1.78
CA PRO A 27 9.92 12.75 3.20
C PRO A 27 9.54 14.09 3.85
N GLY A 28 8.32 14.17 4.38
CA GLY A 28 7.82 15.37 5.06
C GLY A 28 6.81 15.09 6.18
N ALA A 29 6.48 13.81 6.40
CA ALA A 29 5.54 13.36 7.41
C ALA A 29 5.93 11.98 7.94
N ARG A 30 5.43 11.62 9.12
CA ARG A 30 5.63 10.28 9.71
C ARG A 30 4.90 9.15 8.97
N LEU A 31 3.89 9.49 8.17
CA LEU A 31 3.11 8.55 7.37
C LEU A 31 3.44 8.75 5.89
N ALA A 32 3.62 7.67 5.15
CA ALA A 32 3.75 7.68 3.69
C ALA A 32 2.64 6.86 3.04
N VAL A 33 2.01 7.41 1.99
CA VAL A 33 1.12 6.65 1.11
C VAL A 33 1.90 6.25 -0.13
N VAL A 34 2.15 4.95 -0.27
CA VAL A 34 3.01 4.40 -1.33
C VAL A 34 2.18 3.50 -2.25
N PRO A 35 2.20 3.74 -3.58
CA PRO A 35 1.66 2.80 -4.57
C PRO A 35 2.37 1.44 -4.52
N ALA A 36 1.63 0.36 -4.68
CA ALA A 36 2.20 -0.99 -4.65
C ALA A 36 3.22 -1.21 -5.78
N SER A 37 3.06 -0.56 -6.93
CA SER A 37 3.97 -0.70 -8.07
C SER A 37 5.41 -0.27 -7.76
N VAL A 38 5.60 0.71 -6.86
CA VAL A 38 6.90 1.33 -6.54
C VAL A 38 7.47 0.92 -5.19
N VAL A 39 6.77 0.10 -4.40
CA VAL A 39 7.21 -0.25 -3.04
C VAL A 39 8.44 -1.17 -2.99
N LYS A 40 8.83 -1.76 -4.13
CA LYS A 40 9.96 -2.68 -4.22
C LYS A 40 11.26 -1.95 -3.88
N GLY A 41 12.06 -2.53 -2.98
CA GLY A 41 13.33 -1.95 -2.52
C GLY A 41 13.18 -0.91 -1.41
N LEU A 42 11.95 -0.58 -1.02
CA LEU A 42 11.65 0.21 0.17
C LEU A 42 11.34 -0.72 1.33
N GLU A 43 11.72 -0.33 2.55
CA GLU A 43 11.40 -1.04 3.78
C GLU A 43 10.93 -0.05 4.83
N TYR A 44 9.99 -0.48 5.66
CA TYR A 44 9.39 0.33 6.70
C TYR A 44 9.25 -0.49 7.97
N ASP A 45 9.47 0.15 9.13
CA ASP A 45 9.24 -0.51 10.42
C ASP A 45 7.79 -1.00 10.54
N HIS A 46 6.84 -0.19 10.07
CA HIS A 46 5.42 -0.52 10.07
C HIS A 46 4.79 -0.31 8.69
N VAL A 47 4.17 -1.36 8.15
CA VAL A 47 3.39 -1.30 6.91
C VAL A 47 1.92 -1.56 7.21
N VAL A 48 1.06 -0.71 6.67
CA VAL A 48 -0.37 -0.98 6.53
C VAL A 48 -0.65 -1.35 5.07
N ALA A 49 -0.98 -2.61 4.80
CA ALA A 49 -1.39 -3.08 3.47
C ALA A 49 -2.90 -2.90 3.32
N VAL A 50 -3.30 -1.97 2.45
CA VAL A 50 -4.70 -1.60 2.25
C VAL A 50 -5.25 -2.34 1.04
N GLU A 51 -6.39 -2.99 1.21
CA GLU A 51 -7.17 -3.66 0.16
C GLU A 51 -6.32 -4.64 -0.69
N PRO A 52 -5.75 -5.72 -0.12
CA PRO A 52 -4.88 -6.67 -0.84
C PRO A 52 -5.45 -7.21 -2.15
N ALA A 53 -6.75 -7.49 -2.20
CA ALA A 53 -7.40 -7.95 -3.42
C ALA A 53 -7.36 -6.90 -4.56
N ALA A 54 -7.20 -5.61 -4.26
CA ALA A 54 -7.11 -4.53 -5.26
C ALA A 54 -5.69 -4.46 -5.79
N ILE A 55 -4.69 -4.64 -4.90
CA ILE A 55 -3.29 -4.76 -5.29
C ILE A 55 -3.11 -5.92 -6.27
N THR A 56 -3.70 -7.08 -5.97
CA THR A 56 -3.65 -8.25 -6.87
C THR A 56 -4.39 -7.98 -8.19
N ALA A 57 -5.59 -7.39 -8.15
CA ALA A 57 -6.39 -7.11 -9.35
C ALA A 57 -5.77 -6.03 -10.26
N ALA A 58 -5.04 -5.06 -9.69
CA ALA A 58 -4.43 -3.96 -10.44
C ALA A 58 -3.34 -4.42 -11.43
N GLU A 59 -2.75 -5.60 -11.23
CA GLU A 59 -1.80 -6.18 -12.18
C GLU A 59 -2.50 -6.81 -13.41
N GLY A 60 -3.82 -6.94 -13.40
CA GLY A 60 -4.61 -7.52 -14.47
C GLY A 60 -4.60 -9.07 -14.48
N PRO A 61 -5.40 -9.69 -15.38
CA PRO A 61 -5.62 -11.15 -15.40
C PRO A 61 -4.37 -11.97 -15.72
N GLU A 62 -3.48 -11.43 -16.54
CA GLU A 62 -2.21 -12.06 -16.93
C GLU A 62 -1.06 -11.64 -16.00
N GLY A 63 -1.33 -10.74 -15.06
CA GLY A 63 -0.35 -10.15 -14.16
C GLY A 63 0.01 -11.05 -12.98
N ARG A 64 1.19 -10.80 -12.40
CA ARG A 64 1.65 -11.51 -11.19
C ARG A 64 1.11 -10.85 -9.92
N GLY A 65 -0.20 -10.71 -9.81
CA GLY A 65 -0.88 -10.01 -8.71
C GLY A 65 -0.51 -10.52 -7.31
N LEU A 66 -0.40 -11.84 -7.13
CA LEU A 66 0.05 -12.42 -5.85
C LEU A 66 1.53 -12.16 -5.57
N HIS A 67 2.37 -12.08 -6.60
CA HIS A 67 3.78 -11.70 -6.44
C HIS A 67 3.90 -10.22 -6.01
N ARG A 68 3.11 -9.31 -6.62
CA ARG A 68 3.04 -7.92 -6.16
C ARG A 68 2.62 -7.84 -4.69
N LEU A 69 1.58 -8.59 -4.31
CA LEU A 69 1.11 -8.62 -2.94
C LEU A 69 2.18 -9.18 -1.99
N TYR A 70 2.88 -10.25 -2.37
CA TYR A 70 4.01 -10.77 -1.60
C TYR A 70 5.09 -9.70 -1.38
N VAL A 71 5.46 -8.94 -2.42
CA VAL A 71 6.40 -7.83 -2.29
C VAL A 71 5.89 -6.82 -1.25
N VAL A 72 4.62 -6.43 -1.29
CA VAL A 72 4.00 -5.50 -0.32
C VAL A 72 4.05 -6.04 1.11
N LEU A 73 3.64 -7.29 1.34
CA LEU A 73 3.56 -7.89 2.67
C LEU A 73 4.94 -8.05 3.32
N THR A 74 6.00 -8.13 2.52
CA THR A 74 7.39 -8.29 2.98
C THR A 74 8.15 -6.97 3.12
N ARG A 75 7.51 -5.81 3.00
CA ARG A 75 8.16 -4.51 3.25
C ARG A 75 8.15 -4.10 4.72
N ALA A 76 7.40 -4.82 5.56
CA ALA A 76 7.35 -4.62 7.00
C ALA A 76 8.56 -5.27 7.67
N VAL A 77 9.35 -4.49 8.39
CA VAL A 77 10.47 -5.01 9.19
C VAL A 77 10.01 -5.43 10.58
N SER A 78 9.11 -4.67 11.21
CA SER A 78 8.68 -4.91 12.60
C SER A 78 7.18 -5.21 12.73
N ARG A 79 6.32 -4.53 11.97
CA ARG A 79 4.86 -4.68 12.07
C ARG A 79 4.17 -4.60 10.72
N LEU A 80 3.21 -5.50 10.51
CA LEU A 80 2.32 -5.50 9.36
C LEU A 80 0.86 -5.51 9.84
N ASP A 81 0.08 -4.52 9.41
CA ASP A 81 -1.38 -4.55 9.53
C ASP A 81 -2.00 -4.66 8.13
N VAL A 82 -3.04 -5.48 7.99
CA VAL A 82 -3.78 -5.66 6.74
C VAL A 82 -5.21 -5.15 6.94
N ILE A 83 -5.63 -4.20 6.12
CA ILE A 83 -6.99 -3.63 6.17
C ILE A 83 -7.69 -4.01 4.86
N HIS A 84 -8.83 -4.68 4.98
CA HIS A 84 -9.59 -5.13 3.82
C HIS A 84 -11.09 -5.20 4.11
N ALA A 85 -11.90 -4.82 3.13
CA ALA A 85 -13.35 -5.03 3.09
C ALA A 85 -13.73 -6.18 2.15
N ARG A 86 -12.92 -6.43 1.11
CA ARG A 86 -13.07 -7.60 0.23
C ARG A 86 -12.38 -8.82 0.82
N ALA A 87 -12.76 -10.02 0.38
CA ALA A 87 -12.07 -11.25 0.77
C ALA A 87 -10.58 -11.17 0.41
N LEU A 88 -9.74 -11.74 1.26
CA LEU A 88 -8.31 -11.85 0.99
C LEU A 88 -8.07 -12.81 -0.18
N PRO A 89 -7.06 -12.56 -1.04
CA PRO A 89 -6.81 -13.37 -2.22
C PRO A 89 -5.98 -14.64 -1.93
N PHE A 90 -6.06 -15.18 -0.71
CA PHE A 90 -5.35 -16.39 -0.25
C PHE A 90 -6.08 -17.07 0.92
#